data_AF-A0A395V1K4-F1
#
_entry.id   AF-A0A395V1K4-F1
#
_cell.length_a   1.000
_cell.length_b   1.000
_cell.length_c   1.000
_cell.angle_alpha   90.00
_cell.angle_beta   90.00
_cell.angle_gamma   90.00
#
_symmetry.space_group_name_H-M   'P 1'
#
loop_
_entity.id
_entity.type
_entity.pdbx_description
1 polymer ?
#
loop_
_entity_poly.entity_id
_entity_poly.type
_entity_poly.pdbx_seq_one_letter_code
_entity_poly.pdbx_strand_id
1 'polypeptide(L)'
;MTKIKKKHKALKIIIIVSAILIVLLCVMRYLFGNKEVMFGANVNSMSYSKDISPQNYSSVDEAMKTVDEKLNSEEKICQIEENGVVHVYVQGINTIKDKNGKVDQIRQYVSCYDFIVVSKGYNYSGVRDLAIGLNKEKEYSWKDTFLADLSQSRLSGLEKQYGVLPAWGVTDYSDISNVTVDDQKIDEVHKLDEDGKTYYLWIINDLKTRKKASEVRIESVDKTTQNR
;
A
#
# COMPACT_ATOMS: atom_id res chain seq x y z
N MET A 1 -1.96 -47.97 -40.42
CA MET A 1 -0.81 -47.02 -40.44
C MET A 1 -1.17 -45.54 -40.24
N THR A 2 -2.45 -45.14 -40.29
CA THR A 2 -2.91 -43.73 -40.25
C THR A 2 -3.06 -43.14 -38.84
N LYS A 3 -3.41 -43.94 -37.81
CA LYS A 3 -3.56 -43.45 -36.42
C LYS A 3 -2.24 -43.01 -35.78
N ILE A 4 -1.12 -43.68 -36.06
CA ILE A 4 0.21 -43.38 -35.49
C ILE A 4 0.75 -42.03 -36.00
N LYS A 5 0.65 -41.77 -37.31
CA LYS A 5 1.08 -40.49 -37.91
C LYS A 5 0.29 -39.28 -37.36
N LYS A 6 -1.00 -39.44 -37.08
CA LYS A 6 -1.86 -38.40 -36.50
C LYS A 6 -1.48 -38.09 -35.04
N LYS A 7 -1.12 -39.11 -34.25
CA LYS A 7 -0.66 -38.99 -32.85
C LYS A 7 0.68 -38.25 -32.75
N HIS A 8 1.63 -38.51 -33.66
CA HIS A 8 2.90 -37.75 -33.73
C HIS A 8 2.72 -36.29 -34.16
N LYS A 9 1.77 -36.00 -35.06
CA LYS A 9 1.46 -34.61 -35.46
C LYS A 9 0.83 -33.83 -34.30
N ALA A 10 -0.09 -34.43 -33.56
CA ALA A 10 -0.67 -33.84 -32.35
C ALA A 10 0.37 -33.62 -31.25
N LEU A 11 1.27 -34.59 -31.03
CA LEU A 11 2.36 -34.46 -30.05
C LEU A 11 3.31 -33.30 -30.38
N LYS A 12 3.68 -33.12 -31.65
CA LYS A 12 4.49 -31.97 -32.10
C LYS A 12 3.79 -30.62 -31.85
N ILE A 13 2.47 -30.55 -32.09
CA ILE A 13 1.68 -29.34 -31.81
C ILE A 13 1.65 -29.05 -30.31
N ILE A 14 1.43 -30.07 -29.46
CA ILE A 14 1.42 -29.92 -28.00
C ILE A 14 2.76 -29.39 -27.49
N ILE A 15 3.88 -29.90 -28.00
CA ILE A 15 5.22 -29.43 -27.62
C ILE A 15 5.43 -27.96 -28.00
N ILE A 16 5.05 -27.57 -29.22
CA ILE A 16 5.18 -26.18 -29.68
C ILE A 16 4.32 -25.23 -28.83
N VAL A 17 3.07 -25.60 -28.58
CA VAL A 17 2.15 -24.80 -27.73
C VAL A 17 2.68 -24.71 -26.31
N SER A 18 3.21 -25.79 -25.74
CA SER A 18 3.79 -25.79 -24.40
C SER A 18 5.03 -24.89 -24.33
N ALA A 19 5.89 -24.91 -25.35
CA ALA A 19 7.06 -24.03 -25.42
C ALA A 19 6.66 -22.55 -25.48
N ILE A 20 5.64 -22.21 -26.28
CA ILE A 20 5.11 -20.83 -26.36
C ILE A 20 4.53 -20.40 -25.00
N LEU A 21 3.80 -21.29 -24.32
CA LEU A 21 3.23 -21.00 -23.00
C LEU A 21 4.32 -20.75 -21.94
N ILE A 22 5.39 -21.54 -21.95
CA ILE A 22 6.54 -21.37 -21.06
C ILE A 22 7.24 -20.03 -21.34
N VAL A 23 7.46 -19.68 -22.61
CA VAL A 23 8.05 -18.39 -22.99
C VAL A 23 7.15 -17.23 -22.54
N LEU A 24 5.83 -17.33 -22.70
CA LEU A 24 4.88 -16.34 -22.21
C LEU A 24 4.93 -16.21 -20.68
N LEU A 25 5.01 -17.31 -19.93
CA LEU A 25 5.16 -17.28 -18.47
C LEU A 25 6.49 -16.66 -18.04
N CYS A 26 7.59 -16.95 -18.76
CA CYS A 26 8.88 -16.32 -18.53
C CYS A 26 8.85 -14.83 -18.84
N VAL A 27 8.21 -14.41 -19.93
CA VAL A 27 8.02 -13.01 -20.31
C VAL A 27 7.13 -12.30 -19.30
N MET A 28 6.04 -12.92 -18.84
CA MET A 28 5.22 -12.38 -17.76
C MET A 28 6.05 -12.22 -16.49
N ARG A 29 6.81 -13.25 -16.07
CA ARG A 29 7.68 -13.15 -14.89
C ARG A 29 8.77 -12.09 -15.03
N TYR A 30 9.29 -11.89 -16.24
CA TYR A 30 10.27 -10.85 -16.56
C TYR A 30 9.66 -9.45 -16.56
N LEU A 31 8.50 -9.26 -17.21
CA LEU A 31 7.80 -7.98 -17.33
C LEU A 31 7.15 -7.53 -16.01
N PHE A 32 6.58 -8.47 -15.26
CA PHE A 32 5.96 -8.17 -13.97
C PHE A 32 6.97 -8.18 -12.81
N GLY A 33 8.20 -8.65 -13.06
CA GLY A 33 9.24 -8.85 -12.05
C GLY A 33 8.80 -9.84 -10.96
N ASN A 34 9.73 -10.37 -10.18
CA ASN A 34 9.37 -10.89 -8.85
C ASN A 34 9.05 -9.68 -7.96
N LYS A 35 7.91 -9.01 -8.18
CA LYS A 35 7.36 -8.12 -7.16
C LYS A 35 7.04 -8.99 -5.97
N GLU A 36 7.68 -8.71 -4.86
CA GLU A 36 7.41 -9.41 -3.63
C GLU A 36 5.96 -9.12 -3.23
N VAL A 37 5.14 -10.18 -3.17
CA VAL A 37 3.76 -10.09 -2.72
C VAL A 37 3.76 -10.57 -1.27
N MET A 38 3.71 -9.60 -0.36
CA MET A 38 3.55 -9.86 1.07
C MET A 38 2.08 -9.70 1.44
N PHE A 39 1.61 -10.52 2.38
CA PHE A 39 0.25 -10.51 2.88
C PHE A 39 0.25 -10.17 4.37
N GLY A 40 -0.73 -9.37 4.77
CA GLY A 40 -0.97 -8.98 6.14
C GLY A 40 -2.47 -8.97 6.45
N ALA A 41 -2.82 -8.53 7.66
CA ALA A 41 -4.20 -8.35 8.07
C ALA A 41 -4.92 -7.26 7.25
N ASN A 42 -4.17 -6.28 6.75
CA ASN A 42 -4.67 -5.16 5.97
C ASN A 42 -4.73 -5.48 4.47
N VAL A 43 -5.59 -4.75 3.76
CA VAL A 43 -5.72 -4.81 2.30
C VAL A 43 -5.48 -3.42 1.75
N ASN A 44 -4.48 -3.29 0.87
CA ASN A 44 -4.11 -2.03 0.25
C ASN A 44 -4.61 -1.97 -1.20
N SER A 45 -5.06 -0.79 -1.62
CA SER A 45 -5.27 -0.43 -3.03
C SER A 45 -4.59 0.91 -3.32
N MET A 46 -3.98 1.03 -4.50
CA MET A 46 -3.26 2.23 -4.91
C MET A 46 -3.75 2.68 -6.28
N SER A 47 -4.08 3.95 -6.38
CA SER A 47 -4.54 4.62 -7.59
C SER A 47 -3.71 5.88 -7.81
N TYR A 48 -2.55 5.71 -8.44
CA TYR A 48 -1.70 6.82 -8.89
C TYR A 48 -1.95 7.08 -10.37
N SER A 49 -2.16 8.35 -10.75
CA SER A 49 -2.15 8.73 -12.16
C SER A 49 -0.71 8.99 -12.58
N LYS A 50 -0.26 8.37 -13.69
CA LYS A 50 1.04 8.70 -14.28
C LYS A 50 1.07 10.13 -14.81
N ASP A 51 -0.10 10.65 -15.17
CA ASP A 51 -0.34 12.03 -15.51
C ASP A 51 -0.93 12.70 -14.27
N ILE A 52 -0.08 13.43 -13.54
CA ILE A 52 -0.51 14.35 -12.49
C ILE A 52 -1.72 15.13 -13.03
N SER A 53 -2.77 15.31 -12.21
CA SER A 53 -3.94 16.07 -12.64
C SER A 53 -3.49 17.41 -13.25
N PRO A 54 -3.96 17.80 -14.45
CA PRO A 54 -3.62 19.09 -15.04
C PRO A 54 -4.24 20.23 -14.25
N GLN A 55 -5.21 19.93 -13.36
CA GLN A 55 -5.81 20.88 -12.46
C GLN A 55 -4.79 21.31 -11.41
N ASN A 56 -4.55 22.62 -11.36
CA ASN A 56 -3.76 23.26 -10.32
C ASN A 56 -4.71 23.83 -9.25
N TYR A 57 -4.45 23.48 -8.00
CA TYR A 57 -5.19 23.95 -6.84
C TYR A 57 -4.38 24.98 -6.06
N SER A 58 -5.04 26.03 -5.60
CA SER A 58 -4.40 27.10 -4.83
C SER A 58 -3.99 26.65 -3.41
N SER A 59 -4.65 25.62 -2.89
CA SER A 59 -4.37 25.00 -1.59
C SER A 59 -4.71 23.51 -1.59
N VAL A 60 -4.12 22.78 -0.66
CA VAL A 60 -4.44 21.36 -0.41
C VAL A 60 -5.90 21.21 0.01
N ASP A 61 -6.43 22.11 0.85
CA ASP A 61 -7.83 22.05 1.30
C ASP A 61 -8.83 22.24 0.15
N GLU A 62 -8.51 23.10 -0.82
CA GLU A 62 -9.29 23.22 -2.06
C GLU A 62 -9.23 21.93 -2.87
N ALA A 63 -8.04 21.37 -3.05
CA ALA A 63 -7.84 20.13 -3.78
C ALA A 63 -8.67 18.99 -3.16
N MET A 64 -8.56 18.81 -1.84
CA MET A 64 -9.26 17.77 -1.07
C MET A 64 -10.79 17.82 -1.28
N LYS A 65 -11.40 19.01 -1.38
CA LYS A 65 -12.86 19.13 -1.62
C LYS A 65 -13.30 18.69 -3.02
N THR A 66 -12.38 18.59 -3.96
CA THR A 66 -12.68 18.38 -5.38
C THR A 66 -12.20 17.03 -5.92
N VAL A 67 -11.13 16.47 -5.36
CA VAL A 67 -10.51 15.24 -5.88
C VAL A 67 -11.28 13.98 -5.51
N ASP A 68 -11.96 13.98 -4.38
CA ASP A 68 -12.81 12.86 -3.94
C ASP A 68 -13.94 13.39 -3.05
N GLU A 69 -15.19 13.13 -3.43
CA GLU A 69 -16.36 13.57 -2.67
C GLU A 69 -16.41 12.98 -1.26
N LYS A 70 -15.78 11.82 -1.04
CA LYS A 70 -15.77 11.14 0.27
C LYS A 70 -15.05 11.95 1.35
N LEU A 71 -14.08 12.77 0.93
CA LEU A 71 -13.30 13.65 1.82
C LEU A 71 -14.15 14.67 2.58
N ASN A 72 -15.38 14.92 2.13
CA ASN A 72 -16.33 15.77 2.86
C ASN A 72 -16.85 15.13 4.16
N SER A 73 -16.68 13.80 4.31
CA SER A 73 -17.19 13.01 5.44
C SER A 73 -16.09 12.29 6.24
N GLU A 74 -14.85 12.37 5.79
CA GLU A 74 -13.70 11.68 6.40
C GLU A 74 -12.95 12.62 7.36
N GLU A 75 -12.35 12.04 8.40
CA GLU A 75 -11.59 12.79 9.39
C GLU A 75 -10.13 12.89 8.95
N LYS A 76 -9.58 14.11 8.91
CA LYS A 76 -8.17 14.34 8.63
C LYS A 76 -7.33 13.94 9.85
N ILE A 77 -6.46 12.96 9.68
CA ILE A 77 -5.53 12.50 10.72
C ILE A 77 -4.33 13.46 10.79
N CYS A 78 -3.62 13.63 9.67
CA CYS A 78 -2.45 14.50 9.58
C CYS A 78 -2.16 14.94 8.14
N GLN A 79 -1.26 15.91 8.00
CA GLN A 79 -0.71 16.35 6.72
C GLN A 79 0.79 16.56 6.87
N ILE A 80 1.56 15.98 5.96
CA ILE A 80 3.01 16.02 5.95
C ILE A 80 3.45 16.59 4.60
N GLU A 81 4.30 17.61 4.61
CA GLU A 81 4.90 18.16 3.40
C GLU A 81 6.41 17.95 3.44
N GLU A 82 6.93 17.16 2.51
CA GLU A 82 8.36 16.86 2.44
C GLU A 82 8.80 16.71 0.98
N ASN A 83 9.96 17.30 0.64
CA ASN A 83 10.60 17.16 -0.67
C ASN A 83 9.67 17.46 -1.87
N GLY A 84 8.78 18.45 -1.71
CA GLY A 84 7.85 18.89 -2.77
C GLY A 84 6.64 17.98 -2.97
N VAL A 85 6.38 17.06 -2.02
CA VAL A 85 5.17 16.23 -1.99
C VAL A 85 4.42 16.49 -0.68
N VAL A 86 3.10 16.64 -0.77
CA VAL A 86 2.21 16.71 0.38
C VAL A 86 1.43 15.40 0.49
N HIS A 87 1.49 14.78 1.65
CA HIS A 87 0.73 13.60 2.03
C HIS A 87 -0.39 14.03 2.96
N VAL A 88 -1.64 13.73 2.61
CA VAL A 88 -2.80 13.97 3.49
C VAL A 88 -3.42 12.65 3.89
N TYR A 89 -3.36 12.34 5.18
CA TYR A 89 -3.89 11.12 5.75
C TYR A 89 -5.27 11.38 6.32
N VAL A 90 -6.22 10.55 5.94
CA VAL A 90 -7.61 10.64 6.36
C VAL A 90 -8.12 9.27 6.80
N GLN A 91 -9.04 9.28 7.75
CA GLN A 91 -9.71 8.10 8.26
C GLN A 91 -11.16 8.10 7.82
N GLY A 92 -11.64 6.94 7.37
CA GLY A 92 -13.01 6.78 6.94
C GLY A 92 -13.59 5.40 7.25
N ILE A 93 -14.91 5.33 7.10
CA ILE A 93 -15.70 4.12 7.26
C ILE A 93 -16.48 3.87 5.97
N ASN A 94 -16.32 2.68 5.40
CA ASN A 94 -17.06 2.24 4.23
C ASN A 94 -18.05 1.14 4.62
N THR A 95 -19.30 1.31 4.21
CA THR A 95 -20.37 0.34 4.44
C THR A 95 -20.65 -0.41 3.16
N ILE A 96 -20.25 -1.68 3.11
CA ILE A 96 -20.60 -2.57 2.01
C ILE A 96 -21.99 -3.15 2.25
N LYS A 97 -22.85 -2.96 1.25
CA LYS A 97 -24.20 -3.50 1.24
C LYS A 97 -24.25 -4.78 0.42
N ASP A 98 -25.08 -5.72 0.85
CA ASP A 98 -25.40 -6.92 0.09
C ASP A 98 -26.23 -6.58 -1.15
N LYS A 99 -26.52 -7.62 -1.96
CA LYS A 99 -27.38 -7.52 -3.14
C LYS A 99 -28.80 -6.98 -2.87
N ASN A 100 -29.23 -6.97 -1.61
CA ASN A 100 -30.54 -6.48 -1.18
C ASN A 100 -30.46 -5.08 -0.55
N GLY A 101 -29.29 -4.44 -0.56
CA GLY A 101 -29.07 -3.10 0.02
C GLY A 101 -28.91 -3.09 1.54
N LYS A 102 -28.86 -4.25 2.20
CA LYS A 102 -28.61 -4.37 3.64
C LYS A 102 -27.11 -4.28 3.90
N VAL A 103 -26.71 -3.62 4.98
CA VAL A 103 -25.31 -3.60 5.42
C VAL A 103 -24.83 -5.03 5.67
N ASP A 104 -23.80 -5.43 4.94
CA ASP A 104 -23.11 -6.72 5.05
C ASP A 104 -21.81 -6.57 5.84
N GLN A 105 -21.01 -5.55 5.50
CA GLN A 105 -19.71 -5.32 6.13
C GLN A 105 -19.49 -3.83 6.36
N ILE A 106 -18.92 -3.49 7.51
CA ILE A 106 -18.35 -2.18 7.79
C ILE A 106 -16.84 -2.33 7.72
N ARG A 107 -16.19 -1.44 6.98
CA ARG A 107 -14.74 -1.46 6.73
C ARG A 107 -14.16 -0.12 7.14
N GLN A 108 -13.24 -0.16 8.08
CA GLN A 108 -12.41 1.00 8.40
C GLN A 108 -11.24 1.05 7.42
N TYR A 109 -10.85 2.26 7.06
CA TYR A 109 -9.69 2.47 6.21
C TYR A 109 -8.97 3.77 6.56
N VAL A 110 -7.69 3.80 6.18
CA VAL A 110 -6.90 5.02 6.09
C VAL A 110 -6.59 5.25 4.63
N SER A 111 -6.78 6.48 4.16
CA SER A 111 -6.38 6.91 2.83
C SER A 111 -5.27 7.95 2.93
N CYS A 112 -4.30 7.88 2.03
CA CYS A 112 -3.25 8.88 1.86
C CYS A 112 -3.40 9.48 0.47
N TYR A 113 -3.78 10.75 0.42
CA TYR A 113 -3.86 11.55 -0.80
C TYR A 113 -2.56 12.29 -0.99
N ASP A 114 -1.95 12.08 -2.15
CA ASP A 114 -0.64 12.65 -2.49
C ASP A 114 -0.81 13.81 -3.47
N PHE A 115 -0.24 14.96 -3.12
CA PHE A 115 -0.21 16.16 -3.93
C PHE A 115 1.22 16.59 -4.21
N ILE A 116 1.46 17.13 -5.39
CA ILE A 116 2.76 17.61 -5.82
C ILE A 116 2.77 19.12 -5.71
N VAL A 117 3.77 19.65 -5.02
CA VAL A 117 4.01 21.09 -4.95
C VAL A 117 4.55 21.55 -6.30
N VAL A 118 3.86 22.49 -6.93
CA VAL A 118 4.24 23.09 -8.21
C VAL A 118 4.35 24.61 -8.06
N SER A 119 4.93 25.28 -9.05
CA SER A 119 5.28 26.73 -8.97
C SER A 119 4.16 27.67 -8.51
N LYS A 120 2.89 27.28 -8.66
CA LYS A 120 1.71 28.09 -8.30
C LYS A 120 0.61 27.30 -7.58
N GLY A 121 0.97 26.30 -6.78
CA GLY A 121 0.00 25.56 -5.98
C GLY A 121 0.29 24.08 -5.93
N TYR A 122 -0.76 23.27 -6.04
CA TYR A 122 -0.71 21.84 -5.83
C TYR A 122 -1.41 21.12 -6.96
N ASN A 123 -0.86 20.00 -7.41
CA ASN A 123 -1.56 19.09 -8.30
C ASN A 123 -1.75 17.74 -7.62
N TYR A 124 -2.93 17.13 -7.80
CA TYR A 124 -3.21 15.80 -7.30
C TYR A 124 -2.43 14.72 -8.06
N SER A 125 -1.75 13.83 -7.33
CA SER A 125 -0.94 12.73 -7.87
C SER A 125 -1.61 11.38 -7.78
N GLY A 126 -2.43 11.15 -6.74
CA GLY A 126 -3.04 9.85 -6.50
C GLY A 126 -3.41 9.64 -5.05
N VAL A 127 -4.00 8.47 -4.81
CA VAL A 127 -4.44 8.03 -3.50
C VAL A 127 -4.01 6.58 -3.26
N ARG A 128 -3.67 6.29 -2.01
CA ARG A 128 -3.51 4.93 -1.50
C ARG A 128 -4.50 4.72 -0.38
N ASP A 129 -5.32 3.70 -0.52
CA ASP A 129 -6.29 3.28 0.48
C ASP A 129 -5.80 2.00 1.16
N LEU A 130 -5.85 1.97 2.49
CA LEU A 130 -5.53 0.82 3.32
C LEU A 130 -6.76 0.46 4.14
N ALA A 131 -7.40 -0.65 3.82
CA ALA A 131 -8.49 -1.19 4.60
C ALA A 131 -7.96 -2.08 5.74
N ILE A 132 -8.42 -1.80 6.95
CA ILE A 132 -7.87 -2.34 8.18
C ILE A 132 -8.50 -3.70 8.51
N GLY A 133 -7.68 -4.70 8.81
CA GLY A 133 -8.14 -5.97 9.41
C GLY A 133 -9.13 -6.78 8.57
N LEU A 134 -9.09 -6.65 7.24
CA LEU A 134 -10.02 -7.33 6.34
C LEU A 134 -9.63 -8.78 6.03
N ASN A 135 -8.36 -9.14 6.15
CA ASN A 135 -7.88 -10.47 5.82
C ASN A 135 -8.10 -11.45 6.98
N LYS A 136 -9.37 -11.78 7.24
CA LYS A 136 -9.79 -12.61 8.39
C LYS A 136 -9.63 -14.12 8.17
N GLU A 137 -9.31 -14.54 6.95
CA GLU A 137 -9.17 -15.97 6.63
C GLU A 137 -7.86 -16.58 7.14
N LYS A 138 -6.88 -15.73 7.49
CA LYS A 138 -5.59 -16.12 8.03
C LYS A 138 -5.23 -15.21 9.19
N GLU A 139 -4.62 -15.78 10.22
CA GLU A 139 -4.01 -14.99 11.29
C GLU A 139 -2.65 -14.47 10.81
N TYR A 140 -2.42 -13.18 10.98
CA TYR A 140 -1.16 -12.52 10.67
C TYR A 140 -0.61 -11.91 11.96
N SER A 141 0.70 -12.01 12.17
CA SER A 141 1.34 -11.24 13.24
C SER A 141 1.36 -9.75 12.88
N TRP A 142 1.61 -8.90 13.89
CA TRP A 142 1.85 -7.48 13.63
C TRP A 142 3.05 -7.27 12.69
N LYS A 143 4.07 -8.14 12.76
CA LYS A 143 5.25 -8.08 11.88
C LYS A 143 4.89 -8.42 10.44
N ASP A 144 4.09 -9.46 10.22
CA ASP A 144 3.64 -9.82 8.88
C ASP A 144 2.82 -8.69 8.26
N THR A 145 1.93 -8.09 9.05
CA THR A 145 1.11 -6.94 8.63
C THR A 145 1.96 -5.71 8.34
N PHE A 146 2.90 -5.38 9.22
CA PHE A 146 3.82 -4.27 9.03
C PHE A 146 4.66 -4.44 7.75
N LEU A 147 5.23 -5.63 7.54
CA LEU A 147 6.02 -5.93 6.35
C LEU A 147 5.19 -5.88 5.07
N ALA A 148 3.94 -6.34 5.13
CA ALA A 148 3.01 -6.25 4.02
C ALA A 148 2.74 -4.79 3.64
N ASP A 149 2.37 -3.95 4.61
CA ASP A 149 2.11 -2.52 4.38
C ASP A 149 3.37 -1.77 3.92
N LEU A 150 4.54 -2.08 4.50
CA LEU A 150 5.84 -1.56 4.05
C LEU A 150 6.13 -1.95 2.60
N SER A 151 5.86 -3.20 2.22
CA SER A 151 6.03 -3.67 0.84
C SER A 151 5.12 -2.93 -0.13
N GLN A 152 3.87 -2.66 0.26
CA GLN A 152 2.91 -1.93 -0.57
C GLN A 152 3.31 -0.47 -0.74
N SER A 153 3.85 0.16 0.30
CA SER A 153 4.35 1.54 0.22
C SER A 153 5.44 1.76 -0.83
N ARG A 154 6.24 0.73 -1.12
CA ARG A 154 7.28 0.75 -2.16
C ARG A 154 6.75 0.69 -3.59
N LEU A 155 5.45 0.45 -3.77
CA LEU A 155 4.81 0.45 -5.08
C LEU A 155 4.30 1.84 -5.49
N SER A 156 4.42 2.86 -4.64
CA SER A 156 3.83 4.20 -4.79
C SER A 156 4.30 4.99 -6.01
N GLY A 157 5.37 4.59 -6.70
CA GLY A 157 5.87 5.29 -7.90
C GLY A 157 6.50 6.66 -7.62
N LEU A 158 6.13 7.32 -6.52
CA LEU A 158 6.64 8.61 -6.04
C LEU A 158 8.16 8.61 -5.88
N GLU A 159 8.74 7.52 -5.38
CA GLU A 159 10.20 7.37 -5.25
C GLU A 159 10.93 7.65 -6.56
N LYS A 160 10.42 7.14 -7.68
CA LYS A 160 11.05 7.32 -8.99
C LYS A 160 10.95 8.74 -9.51
N GLN A 161 9.90 9.46 -9.12
CA GLN A 161 9.56 10.76 -9.68
C GLN A 161 10.08 11.92 -8.82
N TYR A 162 10.12 11.75 -7.49
CA TYR A 162 10.44 12.80 -6.53
C TYR A 162 11.58 12.45 -5.57
N GLY A 163 12.11 11.22 -5.64
CA GLY A 163 13.20 10.77 -4.77
C GLY A 163 12.78 10.49 -3.32
N VAL A 164 11.50 10.63 -3.01
CA VAL A 164 10.91 10.40 -1.68
C VAL A 164 10.24 9.03 -1.65
N LEU A 165 10.51 8.24 -0.62
CA LEU A 165 9.84 6.96 -0.41
C LEU A 165 9.02 6.97 0.89
N PRO A 166 7.82 7.58 0.88
CA PRO A 166 6.95 7.56 2.04
C PRO A 166 6.43 6.14 2.28
N ALA A 167 6.63 5.64 3.49
CA ALA A 167 6.14 4.34 3.90
C ALA A 167 5.23 4.44 5.10
N TRP A 168 4.07 3.79 5.02
CA TRP A 168 3.12 3.78 6.11
C TRP A 168 2.27 2.52 6.08
N GLY A 169 1.58 2.28 7.18
CA GLY A 169 0.65 1.19 7.36
C GLY A 169 -0.15 1.36 8.64
N VAL A 170 -0.95 0.35 8.96
CA VAL A 170 -1.77 0.35 10.17
C VAL A 170 -1.53 -0.94 10.94
N THR A 171 -1.36 -0.84 12.26
CA THR A 171 -1.18 -2.02 13.11
C THR A 171 -1.94 -1.89 14.42
N ASP A 172 -2.27 -3.00 15.05
CA ASP A 172 -2.78 -3.07 16.42
C ASP A 172 -1.65 -3.18 17.47
N TYR A 173 -0.38 -3.20 17.05
CA TYR A 173 0.76 -3.24 17.96
C TYR A 173 0.97 -1.90 18.67
N SER A 174 0.74 -1.89 19.99
CA SER A 174 0.77 -0.66 20.81
C SER A 174 2.14 0.00 20.93
N ASP A 175 3.22 -0.76 20.81
CA ASP A 175 4.59 -0.25 20.93
C ASP A 175 5.22 0.07 19.56
N ILE A 176 4.40 0.30 18.54
CA ILE A 176 4.86 0.59 17.18
C ILE A 176 5.82 1.79 17.11
N SER A 177 5.69 2.77 18.01
CA SER A 177 6.61 3.92 18.10
C SER A 177 8.05 3.54 18.45
N ASN A 178 8.29 2.34 19.01
CA ASN A 178 9.63 1.83 19.33
C ASN A 178 10.19 0.92 18.23
N VAL A 179 9.45 0.71 17.14
CA VAL A 179 9.87 -0.13 16.04
C VAL A 179 10.81 0.64 15.11
N THR A 180 11.85 -0.06 14.65
CA THR A 180 12.78 0.43 13.64
C THR A 180 12.77 -0.46 12.40
N VAL A 181 13.11 0.13 11.25
CA VAL A 181 13.26 -0.54 9.96
C VAL A 181 14.68 -0.29 9.47
N ASP A 182 15.53 -1.32 9.51
CA ASP A 182 16.98 -1.17 9.27
C ASP A 182 17.57 0.03 10.05
N ASP A 183 17.31 0.07 11.36
CA ASP A 183 17.74 1.13 12.30
C ASP A 183 17.08 2.51 12.11
N GLN A 184 16.28 2.71 11.05
CA GLN A 184 15.47 3.91 10.89
C GLN A 184 14.26 3.85 11.80
N LYS A 185 14.00 4.92 12.56
CA LYS A 185 12.80 5.05 13.38
C LYS A 185 11.59 5.39 12.54
N ILE A 186 10.41 5.05 13.05
CA ILE A 186 9.14 5.59 12.59
C ILE A 186 9.08 7.08 12.97
N ASP A 187 8.70 7.92 12.02
CA ASP A 187 8.70 9.37 12.17
C ASP A 187 7.42 9.83 12.89
N GLU A 188 6.27 9.26 12.53
CA GLU A 188 4.98 9.59 13.14
C GLU A 188 4.15 8.37 13.49
N VAL A 189 3.42 8.47 14.60
CA VAL A 189 2.43 7.47 15.02
C VAL A 189 1.16 8.17 15.45
N HIS A 190 0.04 7.82 14.82
CA HIS A 190 -1.28 8.37 15.11
C HIS A 190 -2.21 7.26 15.57
N LYS A 191 -2.88 7.48 16.71
CA LYS A 191 -3.82 6.53 17.29
C LYS A 191 -5.16 6.62 16.53
N LEU A 192 -5.73 5.47 16.17
CA LEU A 192 -7.02 5.33 15.53
C LEU A 192 -7.91 4.48 16.45
N ASP A 193 -8.98 5.05 17.00
CA ASP A 193 -9.89 4.34 17.91
C ASP A 193 -11.22 4.09 17.21
N GLU A 194 -11.55 2.83 16.94
CA GLU A 194 -12.77 2.48 16.23
C GLU A 194 -13.34 1.11 16.65
N ASP A 195 -14.64 1.06 16.91
CA ASP A 195 -15.37 -0.16 17.31
C ASP A 195 -14.72 -0.91 18.50
N GLY A 196 -14.20 -0.15 19.48
CA GLY A 196 -13.58 -0.71 20.69
C GLY A 196 -12.20 -1.34 20.46
N LYS A 197 -11.63 -1.21 19.25
CA LYS A 197 -10.24 -1.59 18.95
C LYS A 197 -9.41 -0.35 18.69
N THR A 198 -8.20 -0.36 19.22
CA THR A 198 -7.20 0.67 18.93
C THR A 198 -6.25 0.15 17.86
N TYR A 199 -6.08 0.94 16.81
CA TYR A 199 -5.04 0.77 15.82
C TYR A 199 -4.11 1.99 15.84
N TYR A 200 -2.98 1.86 15.15
CA TYR A 200 -1.95 2.86 15.05
C TYR A 200 -1.55 2.99 13.58
N LEU A 201 -1.76 4.17 13.01
CA LEU A 201 -1.12 4.58 11.77
C LEU A 201 0.34 4.90 12.08
N TRP A 202 1.27 4.22 11.42
CA TRP A 202 2.69 4.50 11.50
C TRP A 202 3.17 5.07 10.16
N ILE A 203 4.04 6.08 10.20
CA ILE A 203 4.55 6.77 9.01
C ILE A 203 6.06 6.94 9.12
N ILE A 204 6.75 6.61 8.03
CA ILE A 204 8.15 6.93 7.74
C ILE A 204 8.12 7.85 6.52
N ASN A 205 8.55 9.10 6.67
CA ASN A 205 8.39 10.11 5.62
C ASN A 205 9.28 9.84 4.42
N ASP A 206 10.51 9.39 4.66
CA ASP A 206 11.45 8.98 3.62
C ASP A 206 12.25 7.76 4.03
N LEU A 207 11.77 6.59 3.60
CA LEU A 207 12.37 5.30 3.90
C LEU A 207 13.74 5.15 3.22
N LYS A 208 14.80 5.03 4.03
CA LYS A 208 16.19 5.04 3.54
C LYS A 208 16.63 3.71 2.94
N THR A 209 16.13 2.59 3.47
CA THR A 209 16.53 1.27 3.00
C THR A 209 15.88 0.90 1.67
N ARG A 210 16.71 0.51 0.69
CA ARG A 210 16.28 0.02 -0.63
C ARG A 210 16.13 -1.50 -0.69
N LYS A 211 16.33 -2.21 0.43
CA LYS A 211 16.12 -3.67 0.51
C LYS A 211 14.67 -4.02 0.24
N LYS A 212 14.42 -5.27 -0.17
CA LYS A 212 13.02 -5.77 -0.22
C LYS A 212 12.43 -5.79 1.18
N ALA A 213 11.10 -5.74 1.27
CA ALA A 213 10.44 -5.76 2.58
C ALA A 213 10.81 -7.04 3.36
N SER A 214 10.87 -8.21 2.71
CA SER A 214 11.33 -9.44 3.41
C SER A 214 12.77 -9.43 3.91
N GLU A 215 13.59 -8.50 3.42
CA GLU A 215 15.02 -8.39 3.74
C GLU A 215 15.30 -7.28 4.77
N VAL A 216 14.31 -6.46 5.13
CA VAL A 216 14.48 -5.43 6.15
C VAL A 216 14.53 -6.05 7.54
N ARG A 217 15.41 -5.51 8.39
CA ARG A 217 15.43 -5.87 9.81
C ARG A 217 14.42 -5.00 10.55
N ILE A 218 13.48 -5.65 11.25
CA ILE A 218 12.51 -4.98 12.11
C ILE A 218 12.77 -5.36 13.56
N GLU A 219 13.09 -4.35 14.36
CA GLU A 219 13.35 -4.51 15.79
C GLU A 219 12.42 -3.60 16.58
N SER A 220 11.80 -4.15 17.62
CA SER A 220 11.17 -3.34 18.67
C SER A 220 12.20 -3.15 19.76
N VAL A 221 12.56 -1.90 20.06
CA VAL A 221 13.49 -1.62 21.15
C VAL A 221 12.75 -1.81 22.47
N ASP A 222 12.83 -3.03 23.00
CA ASP A 222 12.25 -3.36 24.31
C ASP A 222 12.90 -2.47 25.39
N LYS A 223 12.07 -1.69 26.10
CA LYS A 223 12.49 -0.82 27.23
C LYS A 223 13.16 -1.59 28.37
N THR A 224 13.03 -2.92 28.40
CA THR A 224 13.62 -3.81 29.41
C THR A 224 15.13 -4.01 29.27
N THR A 225 15.74 -3.66 28.14
CA THR A 225 17.19 -3.89 27.93
C THR A 225 18.08 -2.68 28.28
N GLN A 226 17.50 -1.51 28.60
CA GLN A 226 18.28 -0.32 28.98
C GLN A 226 18.62 -0.22 30.48
N ASN A 227 18.17 -1.17 31.32
CA ASN A 227 18.51 -1.25 32.74
C ASN A 227 19.34 -2.51 33.08
N ARG A 228 20.43 -2.77 32.34
CA ARG A 228 21.46 -3.72 32.75
C ARG A 228 22.86 -3.17 32.49
#